data_AF-A0AA35XE86-F1
#
_entry.id   AF-A0AA35XE86-F1
#
_cell.length_a   1.000
_cell.length_b   1.000
_cell.length_c   1.000
_cell.angle_alpha   90.00
_cell.angle_beta   90.00
_cell.angle_gamma   90.00
#
_symmetry.space_group_name_H-M   'P 1'
#
loop_
_entity.id
_entity.type
_entity.pdbx_description
1 polymer ?
#
loop_
_entity_poly.entity_id
_entity_poly.type
_entity_poly.pdbx_seq_one_letter_code
_entity_poly.pdbx_strand_id
1 'polypeptide(L)'
;MHTSLTAAQKRAYYYHNCQFEYIVSPPTFKNIRHSFRKLSALLEENKVGEDEFLIALDDTQWLYRVQELLQTAAGVVGKLEEERASVLVSYDSGWDRTTQITSLAQLLVDPFYRTMNGFQILVQKEWLWFGHPFESRHTRHGRVKDDGPVFLQWVDCVWQVFHQCPSAFEFNEKFLMVMVESSYSGQFGSFLLNNEQERHKTLADEAHKHKSVATHTLSFWTWVGMVNAAGRTFFNHLYDPHTYPWVIYPNCAVPCLKLWTRHYSQSKYQQHLQHSANTTPLQKQLDQLVREYQMLSSKTEVGTSPRTPSIALPPAIADKEPQRNSFGLERERERVRQSGRSIRSKTPAHCQNIQEYLTSQGIDCSVCKHAVIVGNTCQGLLVKLGGVRKHWQERWFVLDFASQLLTYFENKEEFTTTDRGTPKGVIELTNMTRVWQNDRKKDHLVRHIFTVVTKDRTYLFRAPSLLTMQMWIAVLNMPRTTVALDS
;
A
#
# COMPACT_ATOMS: atom_id res chain seq x y z
N MET A 1 0.61 -33.02 -22.59
CA MET A 1 1.65 -32.02 -22.29
C MET A 1 0.97 -30.82 -21.67
N HIS A 2 1.08 -30.65 -20.35
CA HIS A 2 0.55 -29.48 -19.66
C HIS A 2 1.36 -28.26 -20.08
N THR A 3 0.81 -27.42 -20.96
CA THR A 3 1.40 -26.13 -21.27
C THR A 3 1.16 -25.22 -20.07
N SER A 4 2.19 -25.07 -19.23
CA SER A 4 2.17 -24.14 -18.12
C SER A 4 1.99 -22.72 -18.64
N LEU A 5 1.03 -21.99 -18.07
CA LEU A 5 0.87 -20.55 -18.31
C LEU A 5 2.20 -19.83 -18.09
N THR A 6 2.53 -18.88 -18.97
CA THR A 6 3.68 -17.99 -18.77
C THR A 6 3.45 -17.12 -17.54
N ALA A 7 4.51 -16.54 -16.96
CA ALA A 7 4.38 -15.65 -15.80
C ALA A 7 3.44 -14.46 -16.08
N ALA A 8 3.47 -13.91 -17.30
CA ALA A 8 2.56 -12.84 -17.72
C ALA A 8 1.10 -13.30 -17.78
N GLN A 9 0.85 -14.51 -18.29
CA GLN A 9 -0.49 -15.10 -18.34
C GLN A 9 -1.03 -15.40 -16.94
N LYS A 10 -0.20 -15.91 -16.02
CA LYS A 10 -0.59 -16.13 -14.63
C LYS A 10 -0.95 -14.81 -13.93
N ARG A 11 -0.19 -13.73 -14.17
CA ARG A 11 -0.48 -12.42 -13.57
C ARG A 11 -1.77 -11.81 -14.07
N ALA A 12 -1.96 -11.78 -15.39
CA ALA A 12 -3.21 -11.30 -15.98
C ALA A 12 -4.43 -12.12 -15.52
N TYR A 13 -4.21 -13.39 -15.19
CA TYR A 13 -5.25 -14.29 -14.68
C TYR A 13 -5.59 -14.05 -13.20
N TYR A 14 -4.61 -14.15 -12.31
CA TYR A 14 -4.82 -14.08 -10.86
C TYR A 14 -5.00 -12.64 -10.35
N TYR A 15 -4.46 -11.65 -11.07
CA TYR A 15 -4.43 -10.25 -10.66
C TYR A 15 -4.99 -9.36 -11.79
N HIS A 16 -6.15 -9.73 -12.32
CA HIS A 16 -6.76 -9.07 -13.49
C HIS A 16 -7.12 -7.59 -13.29
N ASN A 17 -7.29 -7.15 -12.04
CA ASN A 17 -7.53 -5.75 -11.68
C ASN A 17 -6.26 -5.01 -11.24
N CYS A 18 -5.08 -5.63 -11.37
CA CYS A 18 -3.81 -5.03 -11.00
C CYS A 18 -3.03 -4.64 -12.25
N GLN A 19 -2.56 -3.39 -12.27
CA GLN A 19 -1.53 -2.96 -13.20
C GLN A 19 -0.16 -3.24 -12.57
N PHE A 20 0.74 -3.85 -13.35
CA PHE A 20 2.08 -4.21 -12.88
C PHE A 20 3.10 -3.28 -13.51
N GLU A 21 3.79 -2.50 -12.67
CA GLU A 21 4.97 -1.74 -13.06
C GLU A 21 6.22 -2.44 -12.52
N TYR A 22 7.18 -2.69 -13.40
CA TYR A 22 8.43 -3.35 -13.05
C TYR A 22 9.57 -2.37 -13.13
N ILE A 23 10.30 -2.25 -12.04
CA ILE A 23 11.61 -1.60 -12.06
C ILE A 23 12.61 -2.63 -12.56
N VAL A 24 13.23 -2.34 -13.69
CA VAL A 24 14.24 -3.22 -14.30
C VAL A 24 15.51 -3.14 -13.46
N SER A 25 15.93 -4.29 -12.91
CA SER A 25 17.16 -4.43 -12.12
C SER A 25 17.27 -3.44 -10.94
N PRO A 26 16.33 -3.48 -9.98
CA PRO A 26 16.34 -2.54 -8.87
C PRO A 26 17.60 -2.71 -8.02
N PRO A 27 18.20 -1.62 -7.50
CA PRO A 27 19.44 -1.72 -6.75
C PRO A 27 19.20 -2.46 -5.46
N THR A 28 20.05 -3.43 -5.18
CA THR A 28 20.07 -4.14 -3.90
C THR A 28 20.80 -3.30 -2.84
N PHE A 29 20.68 -3.69 -1.57
CA PHE A 29 21.48 -3.11 -0.49
C PHE A 29 23.00 -3.17 -0.77
N LYS A 30 23.47 -4.16 -1.55
CA LYS A 30 24.88 -4.27 -1.97
C LYS A 30 25.28 -3.19 -2.97
N ASN A 31 24.39 -2.84 -3.91
CA ASN A 31 24.63 -1.76 -4.86
C ASN A 31 24.70 -0.41 -4.12
N ILE A 32 23.79 -0.20 -3.15
CA ILE A 32 23.77 0.98 -2.28
C ILE A 32 25.07 1.06 -1.46
N ARG A 33 25.49 -0.06 -0.85
CA ARG A 33 26.76 -0.16 -0.12
C ARG A 33 27.97 0.18 -0.97
N HIS A 34 28.06 -0.38 -2.18
CA HIS A 34 29.17 -0.11 -3.09
C HIS A 34 29.27 1.37 -3.46
N SER A 35 28.13 1.97 -3.81
CA SER A 35 28.02 3.40 -4.11
C SER A 35 28.44 4.26 -2.91
N PHE A 36 27.95 3.94 -1.72
CA PHE A 36 28.30 4.67 -0.50
C PHE A 36 29.78 4.55 -0.12
N ARG A 37 30.41 3.38 -0.33
CA ARG A 37 31.84 3.18 -0.07
C ARG A 37 32.70 4.05 -1.00
N LYS A 38 32.33 4.14 -2.28
CA LYS A 38 32.98 5.07 -3.23
C LYS A 38 32.84 6.53 -2.77
N LEU A 39 31.64 6.94 -2.36
CA LEU A 39 31.41 8.29 -1.85
C LEU A 39 32.26 8.56 -0.61
N SER A 40 32.31 7.61 0.31
CA SER A 40 33.07 7.75 1.55
C SER A 40 34.57 7.89 1.27
N ALA A 41 35.12 7.05 0.38
CA ALA A 41 36.52 7.14 -0.05
C ALA A 41 36.84 8.50 -0.70
N LEU A 42 35.98 8.99 -1.60
CA LEU A 42 36.14 10.30 -2.22
C LEU A 42 36.20 11.43 -1.18
N LEU A 43 35.37 11.37 -0.14
CA LEU A 43 35.33 12.38 0.91
C LEU A 43 36.49 12.28 1.90
N GLU A 44 37.09 11.10 2.07
CA GLU A 44 38.30 10.92 2.87
C GLU A 44 39.55 11.46 2.17
N GLU A 45 39.62 11.32 0.85
CA GLU A 45 40.84 11.62 0.07
C GLU A 45 41.18 13.11 -0.01
N ASN A 46 40.24 14.02 0.30
CA ASN A 46 40.39 15.46 0.58
C ASN A 46 41.36 16.28 -0.33
N LYS A 47 41.65 15.80 -1.55
CA LYS A 47 42.73 16.30 -2.43
C LYS A 47 42.34 16.35 -3.92
N VAL A 48 41.06 16.54 -4.23
CA VAL A 48 40.57 16.57 -5.62
C VAL A 48 40.20 18.02 -5.98
N GLY A 49 40.61 18.51 -7.15
CA GLY A 49 40.17 19.83 -7.66
C GLY A 49 38.66 19.86 -7.90
N GLU A 50 38.02 21.04 -7.93
CA GLU A 50 36.55 21.14 -8.01
C GLU A 50 35.93 20.40 -9.21
N ASP A 51 36.52 20.52 -10.41
CA ASP A 51 36.04 19.85 -11.62
C ASP A 51 36.21 18.32 -11.55
N GLU A 52 37.34 17.86 -11.01
CA GLU A 52 37.60 16.44 -10.78
C GLU A 52 36.69 15.86 -9.69
N PHE A 53 36.29 16.67 -8.71
CA PHE A 53 35.42 16.25 -7.61
C PHE A 53 34.01 15.95 -8.12
N LEU A 54 33.46 16.77 -9.01
CA LEU A 54 32.12 16.53 -9.58
C LEU A 54 32.08 15.27 -10.44
N ILE A 55 33.13 15.01 -11.22
CA ILE A 55 33.28 13.77 -12.00
C ILE A 55 33.38 12.56 -11.06
N ALA A 56 34.27 12.64 -10.06
CA ALA A 56 34.43 11.56 -9.10
C ALA A 56 33.16 11.31 -8.28
N LEU A 57 32.40 12.37 -7.95
CA LEU A 57 31.10 12.28 -7.28
C LEU A 57 30.07 11.57 -8.16
N ASP A 58 30.00 11.89 -9.45
CA ASP A 58 29.13 11.20 -10.40
C ASP A 58 29.49 9.70 -10.48
N ASP A 59 30.78 9.36 -10.49
CA ASP A 59 31.30 7.98 -10.48
C ASP A 59 30.93 7.16 -9.23
N THR A 60 30.62 7.83 -8.10
CA THR A 60 30.09 7.16 -6.90
C THR A 60 28.68 6.61 -7.14
N GLN A 61 27.95 7.22 -8.06
CA GLN A 61 26.53 6.96 -8.36
C GLN A 61 25.59 7.21 -7.17
N TRP A 62 26.04 7.83 -6.08
CA TRP A 62 25.24 7.97 -4.85
C TRP A 62 23.97 8.79 -5.08
N LEU A 63 24.10 9.95 -5.74
CA LEU A 63 22.94 10.80 -6.04
C LEU A 63 21.95 10.13 -6.98
N TYR A 64 22.39 9.27 -7.92
CA TYR A 64 21.48 8.44 -8.72
C TYR A 64 20.73 7.42 -7.87
N ARG A 65 21.37 6.83 -6.84
CA ARG A 65 20.66 5.93 -5.91
C ARG A 65 19.60 6.67 -5.10
N VAL A 66 19.89 7.89 -4.64
CA VAL A 66 18.92 8.75 -3.94
C VAL A 66 17.78 9.14 -4.89
N GLN A 67 18.12 9.60 -6.10
CA GLN A 67 17.19 9.96 -7.16
C GLN A 67 16.22 8.84 -7.52
N GLU A 68 16.74 7.64 -7.77
CA GLU A 68 15.94 6.47 -8.15
C GLU A 68 14.91 6.11 -7.07
N LEU A 69 15.32 6.17 -5.79
CA LEU A 69 14.43 5.90 -4.67
C LEU A 69 13.34 6.98 -4.53
N LEU A 70 13.72 8.26 -4.58
CA LEU A 70 12.78 9.38 -4.52
C LEU A 70 11.79 9.35 -5.68
N GLN A 71 12.26 9.09 -6.91
CA GLN A 71 11.41 9.04 -8.09
C GLN A 71 10.43 7.87 -8.02
N THR A 72 10.86 6.71 -7.51
CA THR A 72 9.96 5.57 -7.30
C THR A 72 8.86 5.90 -6.29
N ALA A 73 9.23 6.53 -5.16
CA ALA A 73 8.25 6.96 -4.17
C ALA A 73 7.28 8.01 -4.73
N ALA A 74 7.78 9.01 -5.48
CA ALA A 74 6.95 10.01 -6.14
C ALA A 74 5.99 9.38 -7.18
N GLY A 75 6.42 8.34 -7.90
CA GLY A 75 5.54 7.57 -8.78
C GLY A 75 4.39 6.90 -8.02
N VAL A 76 4.67 6.28 -6.87
CA VAL A 76 3.62 5.73 -5.99
C VAL A 76 2.65 6.81 -5.53
N VAL A 77 3.15 8.01 -5.18
CA VAL A 77 2.30 9.15 -4.81
C VAL A 77 1.40 9.57 -5.97
N GLY A 78 1.91 9.67 -7.20
CA GLY A 78 1.11 9.96 -8.38
C GLY A 78 -0.03 8.95 -8.60
N LYS A 79 0.25 7.65 -8.42
CA LYS A 79 -0.79 6.61 -8.47
C LYS A 79 -1.87 6.77 -7.39
N LEU A 80 -1.47 7.14 -6.17
CA LEU A 80 -2.41 7.32 -5.04
C LEU A 80 -3.29 8.55 -5.22
N GLU A 81 -2.70 9.69 -5.60
CA GLU A 81 -3.38 10.99 -5.57
C GLU A 81 -3.98 11.40 -6.91
N GLU A 82 -3.28 11.15 -8.01
CA GLU A 82 -3.74 11.54 -9.36
C GLU A 82 -4.65 10.47 -9.96
N GLU A 83 -4.23 9.20 -9.87
CA GLU A 83 -5.00 8.07 -10.43
C GLU A 83 -6.04 7.50 -9.45
N ARG A 84 -6.02 7.94 -8.18
CA ARG A 84 -6.91 7.45 -7.11
C ARG A 84 -6.88 5.92 -6.97
N ALA A 85 -5.73 5.32 -7.24
CA ALA A 85 -5.53 3.87 -7.23
C ALA A 85 -4.89 3.39 -5.92
N SER A 86 -5.28 2.21 -5.45
CA SER A 86 -4.54 1.52 -4.39
C SER A 86 -3.26 0.89 -4.96
N VAL A 87 -2.12 1.08 -4.28
CA VAL A 87 -0.81 0.60 -4.75
C VAL A 87 -0.25 -0.45 -3.82
N LEU A 88 0.13 -1.61 -4.38
CA LEU A 88 0.89 -2.64 -3.66
C LEU A 88 2.38 -2.56 -4.06
N VAL A 89 3.24 -2.19 -3.11
CA VAL A 89 4.69 -2.15 -3.32
C VAL A 89 5.32 -3.46 -2.83
N SER A 90 5.98 -4.20 -3.72
CA SER A 90 6.59 -5.49 -3.38
C SER A 90 7.95 -5.66 -4.05
N TYR A 91 8.95 -6.01 -3.24
CA TYR A 91 10.30 -6.41 -3.63
C TYR A 91 10.66 -7.71 -2.90
N ASP A 92 11.68 -8.43 -3.40
CA ASP A 92 12.05 -9.80 -2.99
C ASP A 92 11.79 -10.16 -1.53
N SER A 93 12.33 -9.38 -0.58
CA SER A 93 12.19 -9.66 0.86
C SER A 93 11.23 -8.71 1.60
N GLY A 94 10.74 -7.65 0.95
CA GLY A 94 9.80 -6.69 1.54
C GLY A 94 10.32 -5.78 2.67
N TRP A 95 11.54 -5.99 3.20
CA TRP A 95 12.04 -5.26 4.38
C TRP A 95 13.11 -4.19 4.11
N ASP A 96 13.57 -4.05 2.87
CA ASP A 96 14.55 -3.01 2.48
C ASP A 96 13.87 -1.99 1.55
N ARG A 97 13.82 -2.29 0.24
CA ARG A 97 13.34 -1.36 -0.78
C ARG A 97 11.85 -1.02 -0.62
N THR A 98 11.01 -2.02 -0.31
CA THR A 98 9.60 -1.80 -0.02
C THR A 98 9.44 -0.80 1.13
N THR A 99 10.08 -1.06 2.28
CA THR A 99 10.07 -0.16 3.44
C THR A 99 10.52 1.27 3.09
N GLN A 100 11.58 1.43 2.29
CA GLN A 100 12.04 2.75 1.85
C GLN A 100 10.97 3.49 1.05
N ILE A 101 10.35 2.82 0.08
CA ILE A 101 9.36 3.42 -0.82
C ILE A 101 8.06 3.73 -0.09
N THR A 102 7.52 2.78 0.69
CA THR A 102 6.24 2.95 1.38
C THR A 102 6.32 4.04 2.44
N SER A 103 7.43 4.13 3.16
CA SER A 103 7.63 5.20 4.16
C SER A 103 7.87 6.57 3.51
N LEU A 104 8.60 6.67 2.39
CA LEU A 104 8.72 7.93 1.64
C LEU A 104 7.37 8.36 1.06
N ALA A 105 6.62 7.46 0.42
CA ALA A 105 5.32 7.79 -0.16
C ALA A 105 4.35 8.33 0.91
N GLN A 106 4.32 7.69 2.09
CA GLN A 106 3.52 8.18 3.23
C GLN A 106 3.97 9.56 3.71
N LEU A 107 5.28 9.81 3.82
CA LEU A 107 5.83 11.11 4.20
C LEU A 107 5.45 12.22 3.21
N LEU A 108 5.46 11.91 1.91
CA LEU A 108 5.13 12.83 0.82
C LEU A 108 3.63 13.14 0.77
N VAL A 109 2.76 12.16 1.02
CA VAL A 109 1.30 12.31 0.97
C VAL A 109 0.75 13.00 2.22
N ASP A 110 1.13 12.52 3.41
CA ASP A 110 0.44 12.89 4.65
C ASP A 110 1.28 13.87 5.50
N PRO A 111 0.80 15.11 5.73
CA PRO A 111 1.44 16.09 6.60
C PRO A 111 1.71 15.59 8.02
N PHE A 112 0.90 14.65 8.54
CA PHE A 112 1.10 14.09 9.86
C PHE A 112 2.50 13.51 10.02
N TYR A 113 2.99 12.73 9.04
CA TYR A 113 4.30 12.11 9.10
C TYR A 113 5.47 13.10 9.00
N ARG A 114 5.20 14.37 8.69
CA ARG A 114 6.19 15.47 8.68
C ARG A 114 6.30 16.20 10.03
N THR A 115 5.42 15.86 10.98
CA THR A 115 5.55 16.25 12.39
C THR A 115 6.55 15.35 13.11
N MET A 116 7.11 15.80 14.23
CA MET A 116 8.04 14.99 15.03
C MET A 116 7.41 13.69 15.52
N ASN A 117 6.15 13.76 15.98
CA ASN A 117 5.42 12.60 16.47
C ASN A 117 5.05 11.65 15.32
N GLY A 118 4.53 12.18 14.21
CA GLY A 118 4.19 11.38 13.05
C GLY A 118 5.44 10.72 12.44
N PHE A 119 6.55 11.42 12.32
CA PHE A 119 7.80 10.84 11.82
C PHE A 119 8.32 9.72 12.70
N GLN A 120 8.25 9.88 14.03
CA GLN A 120 8.55 8.81 14.97
C GLN A 120 7.64 7.59 14.74
N ILE A 121 6.34 7.79 14.54
CA ILE A 121 5.38 6.70 14.26
C ILE A 121 5.70 6.04 12.92
N LEU A 122 6.03 6.82 11.88
CA LEU A 122 6.42 6.32 10.56
C LEU A 122 7.63 5.37 10.68
N VAL A 123 8.68 5.79 11.38
CA VAL A 123 9.88 4.97 11.58
C VAL A 123 9.56 3.73 12.42
N GLN A 124 8.82 3.87 13.53
CA GLN A 124 8.43 2.71 14.34
C GLN A 124 7.62 1.68 13.53
N LYS A 125 6.64 2.16 12.76
CA LYS A 125 5.77 1.30 11.96
C LYS A 125 6.54 0.65 10.82
N GLU A 126 7.02 1.44 9.87
CA GLU A 126 7.55 0.96 8.58
C GLU A 126 8.91 0.28 8.72
N TRP A 127 9.74 0.74 9.66
CA TRP A 127 11.10 0.24 9.81
C TRP A 127 11.22 -0.78 10.94
N LEU A 128 10.63 -0.52 12.11
CA LEU A 128 10.81 -1.41 13.25
C LEU A 128 9.80 -2.57 13.25
N TRP A 129 8.50 -2.29 13.24
CA TRP A 129 7.47 -3.33 13.34
C TRP A 129 7.40 -4.21 12.09
N PHE A 130 7.50 -3.62 10.89
CA PHE A 130 7.60 -4.38 9.65
C PHE A 130 8.96 -5.09 9.43
N GLY A 131 9.91 -4.93 10.36
CA GLY A 131 11.05 -5.84 10.49
C GLY A 131 12.24 -5.55 9.57
N HIS A 132 12.58 -4.28 9.34
CA HIS A 132 13.86 -3.94 8.71
C HIS A 132 15.02 -4.50 9.55
N PRO A 133 15.95 -5.28 8.97
CA PRO A 133 16.98 -5.97 9.72
C PRO A 133 18.15 -5.02 10.09
N PHE A 134 17.91 -4.09 11.03
CA PHE A 134 18.89 -3.09 11.47
C PHE A 134 20.23 -3.72 11.85
N GLU A 135 20.21 -4.74 12.72
CA GLU A 135 21.42 -5.42 13.19
C GLU A 135 22.27 -5.98 12.05
N SER A 136 21.62 -6.63 11.07
CA SER A 136 22.30 -7.19 9.90
C SER A 136 22.83 -6.10 8.94
N ARG A 137 22.08 -5.01 8.76
CA ARG A 137 22.44 -3.92 7.83
C ARG A 137 23.50 -2.95 8.38
N HIS A 138 23.61 -2.84 9.71
CA HIS A 138 24.51 -1.89 10.39
C HIS A 138 25.83 -2.55 10.87
N THR A 139 25.99 -3.86 10.72
CA THR A 139 27.25 -4.61 11.01
C THR A 139 27.72 -4.58 12.47
N ARG A 140 26.82 -4.40 13.44
CA ARG A 140 27.18 -4.27 14.86
C ARG A 140 27.85 -5.52 15.47
N HIS A 141 27.76 -6.67 14.79
CA HIS A 141 28.45 -7.93 15.17
C HIS A 141 29.37 -8.53 14.08
N GLY A 142 29.96 -7.70 13.20
CA GLY A 142 31.09 -8.13 12.34
C GLY A 142 30.74 -9.01 11.13
N ARG A 143 29.46 -9.26 10.83
CA ARG A 143 29.03 -9.94 9.60
C ARG A 143 28.91 -8.96 8.43
N VAL A 144 30.04 -8.58 7.85
CA VAL A 144 30.16 -7.61 6.72
C VAL A 144 29.46 -8.07 5.42
N LYS A 145 28.89 -9.27 5.36
CA LYS A 145 28.30 -9.79 4.11
C LYS A 145 26.97 -9.10 3.75
N ASP A 146 26.21 -8.71 4.77
CA ASP A 146 24.83 -8.23 4.65
C ASP A 146 24.67 -6.74 5.05
N ASP A 147 25.79 -6.03 5.24
CA ASP A 147 25.80 -4.61 5.57
C ASP A 147 25.27 -3.75 4.41
N GLY A 148 24.64 -2.62 4.70
CA GLY A 148 24.18 -1.70 3.67
C GLY A 148 23.53 -0.46 4.25
N PRO A 149 23.84 0.75 3.75
CA PRO A 149 23.29 2.00 4.26
C PRO A 149 21.86 2.25 3.75
N VAL A 150 20.97 1.28 3.93
CA VAL A 150 19.57 1.30 3.45
C VAL A 150 18.77 2.36 4.21
N PHE A 151 18.87 2.38 5.54
CA PHE A 151 18.23 3.40 6.36
C PHE A 151 18.82 4.78 6.11
N LEU A 152 20.15 4.91 6.02
CA LEU A 152 20.82 6.17 5.65
C LEU A 152 20.36 6.70 4.28
N GLN A 153 20.29 5.86 3.23
CA GLN A 153 19.79 6.28 1.92
C GLN A 153 18.37 6.85 2.01
N TRP A 154 17.51 6.25 2.84
CA TRP A 154 16.16 6.76 3.06
C TRP A 154 16.16 8.11 3.77
N VAL A 155 16.98 8.27 4.83
CA VAL A 155 17.08 9.55 5.53
C VAL A 155 17.67 10.64 4.62
N ASP A 156 18.60 10.31 3.73
CA ASP A 156 19.09 11.23 2.69
C ASP A 156 17.93 11.68 1.80
N CYS A 157 17.06 10.77 1.34
CA CYS A 157 15.86 11.13 0.60
C CYS A 157 14.94 12.08 1.38
N VAL A 158 14.71 11.83 2.68
CA VAL A 158 13.96 12.75 3.56
C VAL A 158 14.63 14.13 3.61
N TRP A 159 15.95 14.17 3.72
CA TRP A 159 16.74 15.40 3.73
C TRP A 159 16.64 16.17 2.39
N GLN A 160 16.63 15.47 1.24
CA GLN A 160 16.41 16.13 -0.06
C GLN A 160 15.04 16.83 -0.09
N VAL A 161 13.98 16.16 0.36
CA VAL A 161 12.63 16.73 0.41
C VAL A 161 12.57 17.90 1.39
N PHE A 162 13.19 17.76 2.57
CA PHE A 162 13.33 18.84 3.54
C PHE A 162 14.03 20.07 2.94
N HIS A 163 15.09 19.88 2.15
CA HIS A 163 15.79 20.98 1.49
C HIS A 163 14.98 21.66 0.40
N GLN A 164 14.13 20.92 -0.33
CA GLN A 164 13.25 21.48 -1.35
C GLN A 164 12.02 22.16 -0.75
N CYS A 165 11.58 21.75 0.44
CA CYS A 165 10.41 22.31 1.14
C CYS A 165 10.74 22.66 2.61
N PRO A 166 11.50 23.74 2.87
CA PRO A 166 12.06 24.03 4.20
C PRO A 166 11.02 24.27 5.32
N SER A 167 9.79 24.69 4.99
CA SER A 167 8.72 24.89 5.97
C SER A 167 7.78 23.70 6.13
N ALA A 168 7.98 22.60 5.40
CA ALA A 168 7.07 21.45 5.41
C ALA A 168 7.23 20.49 6.59
N PHE A 169 8.38 20.53 7.28
CA PHE A 169 8.74 19.57 8.33
C PHE A 169 8.93 20.25 9.67
N GLU A 170 8.38 19.67 10.72
CA GLU A 170 8.49 20.17 12.10
C GLU A 170 9.89 19.94 12.68
N PHE A 171 10.58 18.90 12.21
CA PHE A 171 11.95 18.61 12.62
C PHE A 171 12.99 19.27 11.70
N ASN A 172 14.18 19.53 12.23
CA ASN A 172 15.29 20.11 11.50
C ASN A 172 16.32 19.06 11.02
N GLU A 173 17.31 19.49 10.23
CA GLU A 173 18.40 18.64 9.74
C GLU A 173 19.16 17.90 10.86
N LYS A 174 19.38 18.55 12.01
CA LYS A 174 20.13 17.96 13.13
C LYS A 174 19.43 16.72 13.68
N PHE A 175 18.10 16.70 13.71
CA PHE A 175 17.33 15.53 14.10
C PHE A 175 17.61 14.32 13.19
N LEU A 176 17.60 14.54 11.88
CA LEU A 176 17.88 13.49 10.89
C LEU A 176 19.30 12.93 11.06
N MET A 177 20.30 13.81 11.21
CA MET A 177 21.69 13.40 11.43
C MET A 177 21.85 12.54 12.69
N VAL A 178 21.27 12.98 13.82
CA VAL A 178 21.37 12.28 15.10
C VAL A 178 20.61 10.95 15.09
N MET A 179 19.49 10.86 14.37
CA MET A 179 18.76 9.61 14.19
C MET A 179 19.59 8.58 13.41
N VAL A 180 20.22 8.99 12.30
CA VAL A 180 21.15 8.13 11.56
C VAL A 180 22.26 7.67 12.50
N GLU A 181 22.94 8.57 13.20
CA GLU A 181 24.02 8.19 14.13
C GLU A 181 23.56 7.18 15.20
N SER A 182 22.40 7.41 15.79
CA SER A 182 21.79 6.54 16.79
C SER A 182 21.41 5.16 16.23
N SER A 183 21.08 5.08 14.94
CA SER A 183 20.81 3.82 14.25
C SER A 183 22.06 2.97 14.02
N TYR A 184 23.26 3.55 14.06
CA TYR A 184 24.53 2.81 13.98
C TYR A 184 25.18 2.55 15.35
N SER A 185 25.05 3.48 16.31
CA SER A 185 25.85 3.49 17.55
C SER A 185 25.53 2.40 18.58
N GLY A 186 24.31 1.84 18.59
CA GLY A 186 23.85 0.90 19.62
C GLY A 186 23.53 1.55 20.97
N GLN A 187 23.57 2.89 21.05
CA GLN A 187 23.31 3.64 22.29
C GLN A 187 21.88 3.49 22.82
N PHE A 188 20.92 3.28 21.93
CA PHE A 188 19.50 3.16 22.25
C PHE A 188 18.95 1.81 21.82
N GLY A 189 17.92 1.34 22.53
CA GLY A 189 17.23 0.10 22.20
C GLY A 189 16.45 0.12 20.89
N SER A 190 16.07 1.32 20.44
CA SER A 190 15.10 1.49 19.34
C SER A 190 15.53 0.81 18.04
N PHE A 191 16.82 0.83 17.73
CA PHE A 191 17.37 0.28 16.47
C PHE A 191 18.20 -1.00 16.71
N LEU A 192 17.98 -1.72 17.81
CA LEU A 192 18.62 -3.01 18.05
C LEU A 192 17.86 -4.15 17.37
N LEU A 193 18.61 -5.22 17.06
CA LEU A 193 18.10 -6.49 16.52
C LEU A 193 17.44 -6.34 15.13
N ASN A 194 16.93 -7.44 14.57
CA ASN A 194 16.42 -7.44 13.20
C ASN A 194 14.90 -7.30 13.08
N ASN A 195 14.14 -7.66 14.12
CA ASN A 195 12.70 -7.64 14.07
C ASN A 195 12.07 -7.44 15.46
N GLU A 196 10.77 -7.17 15.47
CA GLU A 196 10.02 -6.96 16.71
C GLU A 196 10.02 -8.22 17.60
N GLN A 197 9.90 -9.41 17.01
CA GLN A 197 9.89 -10.66 17.76
C GLN A 197 11.20 -10.84 18.56
N GLU A 198 12.35 -10.57 17.95
CA GLU A 198 13.65 -10.54 18.62
C GLU A 198 13.65 -9.50 19.74
N ARG A 199 13.20 -8.26 19.52
CA ARG A 199 13.16 -7.22 20.57
C ARG A 199 12.27 -7.56 21.78
N HIS A 200 11.20 -8.33 21.59
CA HIS A 200 10.38 -8.83 22.70
C HIS A 200 10.98 -10.03 23.42
N LYS A 201 11.64 -10.93 22.67
CA LYS A 201 12.15 -12.21 23.20
C LYS A 201 13.58 -12.12 23.75
N THR A 202 14.34 -11.11 23.38
CA THR A 202 15.79 -11.08 23.62
C THR A 202 16.12 -10.28 24.87
N LEU A 203 16.29 -11.04 25.95
CA LEU A 203 17.39 -11.08 26.92
C LEU A 203 17.10 -12.31 27.82
N ALA A 204 16.89 -13.47 27.18
CA ALA A 204 16.63 -14.73 27.86
C ALA A 204 17.95 -15.27 28.41
N ASP A 205 18.28 -14.86 29.63
CA ASP A 205 19.28 -15.54 30.45
C ASP A 205 18.57 -16.64 31.22
N GLU A 206 19.11 -17.86 31.24
CA GLU A 206 18.45 -19.08 31.78
C GLU A 206 18.05 -18.95 33.26
N ALA A 207 18.55 -17.93 33.96
CA ALA A 207 18.30 -17.68 35.37
C ALA A 207 17.19 -16.66 35.69
N HIS A 208 16.72 -15.80 34.76
CA HIS A 208 15.83 -14.67 35.13
C HIS A 208 14.80 -14.29 34.05
N LYS A 209 13.51 -14.45 34.41
CA LYS A 209 12.25 -13.92 33.80
C LYS A 209 12.43 -13.06 32.53
N HIS A 210 11.74 -13.41 31.43
CA HIS A 210 11.55 -12.64 30.19
C HIS A 210 11.93 -11.14 30.28
N LYS A 211 13.12 -10.79 29.83
CA LYS A 211 13.60 -9.41 29.72
C LYS A 211 13.50 -8.98 28.26
N SER A 212 12.80 -7.89 27.97
CA SER A 212 12.71 -7.32 26.62
C SER A 212 13.65 -6.12 26.47
N VAL A 213 14.02 -5.78 25.23
CA VAL A 213 14.84 -4.59 24.93
C VAL A 213 14.21 -3.34 25.56
N ALA A 214 12.89 -3.21 25.49
CA ALA A 214 12.15 -2.05 26.03
C ALA A 214 12.31 -1.87 27.54
N THR A 215 12.59 -2.95 28.29
CA THR A 215 12.76 -2.89 29.76
C THR A 215 14.20 -2.61 30.21
N HIS A 216 15.18 -2.79 29.34
CA HIS A 216 16.61 -2.73 29.69
C HIS A 216 17.38 -1.61 28.98
N THR A 217 16.76 -0.93 28.04
CA THR A 217 17.41 0.09 27.23
C THR A 217 16.56 1.34 27.15
N LEU A 218 17.21 2.49 26.96
CA LEU A 218 16.51 3.73 26.71
C LEU A 218 16.05 3.77 25.24
N SER A 219 14.81 4.24 25.04
CA SER A 219 14.29 4.54 23.71
C SER A 219 14.89 5.84 23.18
N PHE A 220 15.36 5.81 21.92
CA PHE A 220 15.81 7.00 21.18
C PHE A 220 14.74 8.10 21.20
N TRP A 221 13.48 7.71 21.03
CA TRP A 221 12.35 8.64 20.97
C TRP A 221 12.09 9.32 22.32
N THR A 222 12.22 8.59 23.43
CA THR A 222 12.12 9.16 24.78
C THR A 222 13.21 10.21 24.99
N TRP A 223 14.44 9.91 24.57
CA TRP A 223 15.54 10.87 24.65
C TRP A 223 15.32 12.11 23.78
N VAL A 224 14.87 11.94 22.53
CA VAL A 224 14.50 13.07 21.65
C VAL A 224 13.44 13.96 22.32
N GLY A 225 12.41 13.36 22.92
CA GLY A 225 11.38 14.08 23.65
C GLY A 225 11.93 14.90 24.82
N MET A 226 12.83 14.31 25.61
CA MET A 226 13.50 15.02 26.73
C MET A 226 14.35 16.20 26.25
N VAL A 227 15.17 16.01 25.20
CA VAL A 227 16.02 17.06 24.63
C VAL A 227 15.17 18.21 24.07
N ASN A 228 14.06 17.89 23.41
CA ASN A 228 13.16 18.90 22.88
C ASN A 228 12.36 19.66 23.94
N ALA A 229 11.97 18.99 25.02
CA ALA A 229 11.34 19.65 26.15
C ALA A 229 12.27 20.69 26.79
N ALA A 230 13.58 20.41 26.84
CA ALA A 230 14.57 21.31 27.44
C ALA A 230 14.89 22.54 26.56
N GLY A 231 14.90 22.41 25.24
CA GLY A 231 15.36 23.51 24.38
C GLY A 231 14.94 23.49 22.92
N ARG A 232 13.92 22.72 22.54
CA ARG A 232 13.43 22.60 21.15
C ARG A 232 14.54 22.36 20.12
N THR A 233 15.59 21.62 20.51
CA THR A 233 16.83 21.49 19.72
C THR A 233 16.60 20.91 18.33
N PHE A 234 15.59 20.06 18.18
CA PHE A 234 15.24 19.40 16.94
C PHE A 234 14.11 20.08 16.17
N PHE A 235 13.51 21.13 16.73
CA PHE A 235 12.43 21.86 16.08
C PHE A 235 12.97 22.71 14.92
N ASN A 236 12.23 22.75 13.82
CA ASN A 236 12.48 23.61 12.69
C ASN A 236 11.68 24.90 12.84
N HIS A 237 12.36 26.03 13.04
CA HIS A 237 11.71 27.33 13.21
C HIS A 237 11.02 27.86 11.95
N LEU A 238 11.30 27.29 10.77
CA LEU A 238 10.61 27.60 9.53
C LEU A 238 9.34 26.78 9.34
N TYR A 239 9.07 25.78 10.20
CA TYR A 239 7.91 24.92 10.05
C TYR A 239 6.60 25.72 10.08
N ASP A 240 5.81 25.56 9.02
CA ASP A 240 4.45 26.09 8.94
C ASP A 240 3.50 24.98 8.50
N PRO A 241 2.61 24.50 9.39
CA PRO A 241 1.63 23.46 9.05
C PRO A 241 0.62 23.92 7.98
N HIS A 242 0.49 25.23 7.74
CA HIS A 242 -0.44 25.79 6.76
C HIS A 242 0.17 26.01 5.38
N THR A 243 1.49 26.04 5.25
CA THR A 243 2.16 26.22 3.95
C THR A 243 2.10 24.94 3.09
N TYR A 244 2.14 23.76 3.71
CA TYR A 244 2.14 22.47 3.00
C TYR A 244 1.13 21.45 3.56
N PRO A 245 -0.18 21.76 3.66
CA PRO A 245 -1.18 20.78 4.08
C PRO A 245 -1.47 19.74 2.98
N TRP A 246 -0.93 19.94 1.77
CA TRP A 246 -1.06 19.07 0.60
C TRP A 246 0.18 18.19 0.39
N VAL A 247 0.02 17.24 -0.52
CA VAL A 247 1.00 16.29 -1.02
C VAL A 247 2.24 17.01 -1.57
N ILE A 248 3.43 16.47 -1.30
CA ILE A 248 4.70 16.98 -1.83
C ILE A 248 5.14 16.14 -3.03
N TYR A 249 5.39 16.81 -4.16
CA TYR A 249 6.00 16.22 -5.34
C TYR A 249 7.44 16.73 -5.48
N PRO A 250 8.45 15.99 -5.00
CA PRO A 250 9.84 16.44 -5.03
C PRO A 250 10.39 16.46 -6.46
N ASN A 251 11.30 17.39 -6.75
CA ASN A 251 12.09 17.36 -7.97
C ASN A 251 13.20 16.32 -7.82
N CYS A 252 13.06 15.19 -8.50
CA CYS A 252 13.99 14.08 -8.40
C CYS A 252 15.19 14.19 -9.35
N ALA A 253 15.26 15.18 -10.26
CA ALA A 253 16.37 15.26 -11.21
C ALA A 253 17.71 15.38 -10.46
N VAL A 254 18.74 14.62 -10.86
CA VAL A 254 20.06 14.62 -10.19
C VAL A 254 20.64 16.03 -10.01
N PRO A 255 20.57 16.96 -10.99
CA PRO A 255 21.03 18.35 -10.80
C PRO A 255 20.28 19.14 -9.72
N CYS A 256 19.09 18.69 -9.32
CA CYS A 256 18.28 19.31 -8.28
C CYS A 256 18.51 18.66 -6.90
N LEU A 257 19.23 17.54 -6.84
CA LEU A 257 19.65 16.90 -5.60
C LEU A 257 20.97 17.49 -5.12
N LYS A 258 21.15 17.51 -3.80
CA LYS A 258 22.36 18.04 -3.17
C LYS A 258 23.12 16.93 -2.48
N LEU A 259 24.45 17.01 -2.48
CA LEU A 259 25.24 16.18 -1.57
C LEU A 259 24.99 16.67 -0.14
N TRP A 260 24.62 15.76 0.78
CA TRP A 260 24.43 16.07 2.20
C TRP A 260 25.78 16.26 2.92
N THR A 261 26.53 17.27 2.48
CA THR A 261 27.89 17.56 2.92
C THR A 261 27.99 17.67 4.43
N ARG A 262 27.04 18.30 5.11
CA ARG A 262 27.08 18.41 6.57
C ARG A 262 27.10 17.05 7.29
N HIS A 263 26.36 16.07 6.78
CA HIS A 263 26.36 14.72 7.33
C HIS A 263 27.59 13.93 6.90
N TYR A 264 27.93 13.96 5.60
CA TYR A 264 29.02 13.16 5.06
C TYR A 264 30.43 13.70 5.37
N SER A 265 30.60 15.02 5.50
CA SER A 265 31.87 15.68 5.86
C SER A 265 32.16 15.66 7.35
N GLN A 266 31.18 15.35 8.21
CA GLN A 266 31.44 15.03 9.62
C GLN A 266 31.97 13.59 9.71
N SER A 267 33.20 13.40 9.22
CA SER A 267 33.99 12.16 9.22
C SER A 267 34.45 11.73 10.63
N LYS A 268 33.50 11.75 11.57
CA LYS A 268 33.47 10.92 12.77
C LYS A 268 32.70 9.60 12.51
N TYR A 269 31.88 9.56 11.46
CA TYR A 269 31.05 8.40 11.09
C TYR A 269 31.88 7.12 10.87
N GLN A 270 33.04 7.17 10.20
CA GLN A 270 33.86 5.98 9.93
C GLN A 270 34.76 5.56 11.11
N GLN A 271 35.27 6.51 11.90
CA GLN A 271 36.11 6.20 13.06
C GLN A 271 35.28 5.62 14.23
N HIS A 272 34.01 6.03 14.38
CA HIS A 272 33.09 5.47 15.39
C HIS A 272 32.51 4.11 15.01
N LEU A 273 32.38 3.79 13.71
CA LEU A 273 31.94 2.46 13.25
C LEU A 273 32.97 1.35 13.55
N GLN A 274 34.25 1.69 13.75
CA GLN A 274 35.31 0.74 14.12
C GLN A 274 35.63 0.71 15.62
N HIS A 275 35.33 1.78 16.37
CA HIS A 275 35.61 1.89 17.81
C HIS A 275 34.31 1.85 18.63
N SER A 276 33.70 0.67 18.70
CA SER A 276 32.80 0.32 19.81
C SER A 276 33.61 0.29 21.12
N ALA A 277 33.68 1.41 21.85
CA ALA A 277 33.95 1.50 23.29
C ALA A 277 34.12 2.93 23.83
N ASN A 278 34.28 3.97 22.99
CA ASN A 278 34.56 5.32 23.47
C ASN A 278 33.31 6.23 23.46
N THR A 279 33.00 6.78 24.63
CA THR A 279 31.86 7.65 24.95
C THR A 279 31.68 8.78 23.92
N THR A 280 30.67 8.68 23.06
CA THR A 280 30.34 9.74 22.09
C THR A 280 29.90 11.02 22.81
N PRO A 281 30.02 12.22 22.21
CA PRO A 281 29.46 13.46 22.78
C PRO A 281 27.97 13.34 23.11
N LEU A 282 27.21 12.59 22.28
CA LEU A 282 25.82 12.22 22.53
C LEU A 282 25.64 11.36 23.78
N GLN A 283 26.55 10.42 24.04
CA GLN A 283 26.55 9.62 25.27
C GLN A 283 26.74 10.49 26.51
N LYS A 284 27.66 11.47 26.47
CA LYS A 284 27.85 12.42 27.58
C LYS A 284 26.62 13.29 27.82
N GLN A 285 25.99 13.78 26.74
CA GLN A 285 24.73 14.54 26.84
C GLN A 285 23.59 13.68 27.38
N LEU A 286 23.51 12.42 26.95
CA LEU A 286 22.52 11.47 27.45
C LEU A 286 22.73 11.20 28.94
N ASP A 287 23.95 10.88 29.38
CA ASP A 287 24.26 10.62 30.78
C ASP A 287 23.97 11.83 31.67
N GLN A 288 24.25 13.04 31.18
CA GLN A 288 23.91 14.29 31.88
C GLN A 288 22.40 14.46 32.03
N LEU A 289 21.64 14.30 30.95
CA LEU A 289 20.18 14.44 30.97
C LEU A 289 19.48 13.36 31.80
N VAL A 290 19.98 12.12 31.75
CA VAL A 290 19.48 11.02 32.59
C VAL A 290 19.73 11.32 34.06
N ARG A 291 20.91 11.83 34.42
CA ARG A 291 21.20 12.27 35.81
C ARG A 291 20.31 13.42 36.23
N GLU A 292 20.10 14.41 35.36
CA GLU A 292 19.24 15.55 35.64
C GLU A 292 17.78 15.12 35.84
N TYR A 293 17.26 14.22 34.99
CA TYR A 293 15.93 13.64 35.13
C TYR A 293 15.80 12.80 36.41
N GLN A 294 16.79 11.96 36.75
CA GLN A 294 16.80 11.19 38.00
C GLN A 294 16.85 12.11 39.23
N MET A 295 17.58 13.22 39.15
CA MET A 295 17.63 14.26 40.19
C MET A 295 16.29 15.01 40.32
N LEU A 296 15.59 15.27 39.20
CA LEU A 296 14.26 15.90 39.19
C LEU A 296 13.16 14.95 39.70
N SER A 297 13.23 13.67 39.33
CA SER A 297 12.32 12.61 39.77
C SER A 297 12.47 12.29 41.25
N SER A 298 13.69 12.32 41.78
CA SER A 298 13.94 12.10 43.22
C SER A 298 13.53 13.31 44.08
N LYS A 299 13.57 14.53 43.53
CA LYS A 299 13.04 15.74 44.18
C LYS A 299 11.51 15.80 44.23
N THR A 300 10.81 15.04 43.39
CA THR A 300 9.33 14.96 43.39
C THR A 300 8.79 13.92 44.37
N GLU A 301 9.63 13.08 44.98
CA GLU A 301 9.21 12.08 45.99
C GLU A 301 9.26 12.59 47.44
N VAL A 302 9.65 13.85 47.69
CA VAL A 302 9.66 14.43 49.04
C VAL A 302 8.74 15.67 49.09
N GLY A 303 7.44 15.43 49.22
CA GLY A 303 6.46 16.49 49.42
C GLY A 303 5.03 15.94 49.45
N THR A 304 4.49 15.82 50.66
CA THR A 304 3.09 15.54 51.03
C THR A 304 2.04 15.69 49.93
N SER A 305 1.22 14.64 49.78
CA SER A 305 -0.07 14.60 49.05
C SER A 305 -0.76 15.96 48.90
N PRO A 306 -0.91 16.48 47.66
CA PRO A 306 -2.00 17.37 47.32
C PRO A 306 -3.20 16.49 46.96
N ARG A 307 -4.33 16.72 47.64
CA ARG A 307 -5.63 16.19 47.22
C ARG A 307 -5.87 16.55 45.75
N THR A 308 -6.05 15.54 44.92
CA THR A 308 -6.57 15.66 43.56
C THR A 308 -7.94 16.35 43.60
N PRO A 309 -8.19 17.42 42.82
CA PRO A 309 -9.55 17.76 42.47
C PRO A 309 -10.09 16.62 41.60
N SER A 310 -11.12 15.95 42.11
CA SER A 310 -11.82 14.87 41.43
C SER A 310 -12.41 15.39 40.11
N ILE A 311 -11.76 15.06 39.00
CA ILE A 311 -12.42 15.04 37.69
C ILE A 311 -13.08 13.67 37.59
N ALA A 312 -14.41 13.65 37.59
CA ALA A 312 -15.20 12.45 37.46
C ALA A 312 -14.86 11.73 36.14
N LEU A 313 -14.31 10.53 36.26
CA LEU A 313 -14.33 9.53 35.19
C LEU A 313 -15.78 9.13 34.90
N PRO A 314 -16.19 8.96 33.63
CA PRO A 314 -17.43 8.29 33.31
C PRO A 314 -17.36 6.83 33.82
N PRO A 315 -18.47 6.25 34.32
CA PRO A 315 -18.45 4.89 34.86
C PRO A 315 -18.18 3.86 33.76
N ALA A 316 -17.34 2.89 34.10
CA ALA A 316 -17.08 1.70 33.30
C ALA A 316 -18.39 0.92 33.05
N ILE A 317 -18.72 0.70 31.77
CA ILE A 317 -19.80 -0.21 31.37
C ILE A 317 -19.22 -1.61 31.38
N ALA A 318 -19.69 -2.41 32.33
CA ALA A 318 -19.42 -3.84 32.43
C ALA A 318 -20.13 -4.60 31.30
N ASP A 319 -19.46 -5.63 30.81
CA ASP A 319 -19.94 -6.61 29.84
C ASP A 319 -21.33 -7.16 30.20
N LYS A 320 -22.29 -7.03 29.26
CA LYS A 320 -23.46 -7.91 29.16
C LYS A 320 -23.79 -8.19 27.68
N GLU A 321 -23.82 -9.47 27.33
CA GLU A 321 -24.22 -10.00 26.02
C GLU A 321 -25.63 -9.56 25.60
N PRO A 322 -25.91 -9.34 24.30
CA PRO A 322 -27.26 -9.03 23.82
C PRO A 322 -27.98 -10.26 23.25
N GLN A 323 -29.18 -10.53 23.78
CA GLN A 323 -30.21 -11.38 23.15
C GLN A 323 -31.10 -10.57 22.18
N ARG A 324 -31.54 -11.23 21.10
CA ARG A 324 -32.44 -10.75 20.04
C ARG A 324 -33.87 -10.49 20.52
N ASN A 325 -34.54 -9.47 19.96
CA ASN A 325 -35.95 -9.59 19.57
C ASN A 325 -36.41 -8.56 18.53
N SER A 326 -37.32 -9.01 17.68
CA SER A 326 -37.74 -8.48 16.38
C SER A 326 -39.25 -8.24 16.34
N PHE A 327 -39.74 -7.01 16.20
CA PHE A 327 -41.19 -6.78 15.96
C PHE A 327 -41.57 -5.46 15.24
N GLY A 328 -40.65 -4.78 14.55
CA GLY A 328 -40.92 -3.48 13.91
C GLY A 328 -41.12 -3.48 12.38
N LEU A 329 -40.83 -4.57 11.66
CA LEU A 329 -40.61 -4.55 10.20
C LEU A 329 -41.79 -5.02 9.34
N GLU A 330 -42.91 -5.40 9.95
CA GLU A 330 -43.99 -6.09 9.24
C GLU A 330 -45.12 -5.15 8.75
N ARG A 331 -45.22 -3.92 9.27
CA ARG A 331 -46.28 -2.96 8.89
C ARG A 331 -45.98 -2.13 7.63
N GLU A 332 -44.71 -2.03 7.22
CA GLU A 332 -44.31 -1.21 6.06
C GLU A 332 -44.51 -1.96 4.72
N ARG A 333 -44.54 -3.30 4.75
CA ARG A 333 -44.54 -4.16 3.55
C ARG A 333 -45.90 -4.27 2.85
N GLU A 334 -47.01 -3.91 3.50
CA GLU A 334 -48.35 -4.03 2.93
C GLU A 334 -48.75 -2.84 2.04
N ARG A 335 -48.13 -1.66 2.19
CA ARG A 335 -48.49 -0.46 1.41
C ARG A 335 -48.01 -0.46 -0.04
N VAL A 336 -46.96 -1.22 -0.36
CA VAL A 336 -46.30 -1.15 -1.69
C VAL A 336 -46.96 -2.08 -2.72
N ARG A 337 -47.87 -2.97 -2.31
CA ARG A 337 -48.51 -3.97 -3.19
C ARG A 337 -49.65 -3.44 -4.08
N GLN A 338 -50.08 -2.19 -3.96
CA GLN A 338 -51.34 -1.74 -4.59
C GLN A 338 -51.25 -0.84 -5.83
N SER A 339 -50.09 -0.53 -6.41
CA SER A 339 -50.06 0.34 -7.60
C SER A 339 -49.16 -0.15 -8.73
N GLY A 340 -49.64 -1.15 -9.48
CA GLY A 340 -49.13 -1.45 -10.83
C GLY A 340 -49.93 -0.69 -11.90
N ARG A 341 -49.24 -0.09 -12.89
CA ARG A 341 -49.64 -0.04 -14.31
C ARG A 341 -48.52 0.54 -15.22
N SER A 342 -48.42 -0.04 -16.41
CA SER A 342 -47.36 0.08 -17.45
C SER A 342 -47.51 1.28 -18.39
N ILE A 343 -46.39 1.91 -18.83
CA ILE A 343 -46.29 2.75 -20.07
C ILE A 343 -44.89 2.61 -20.72
N ARG A 344 -44.86 2.55 -22.07
CA ARG A 344 -43.72 2.35 -23.00
C ARG A 344 -42.58 3.39 -22.97
N SER A 345 -41.37 2.87 -23.24
CA SER A 345 -40.16 3.43 -23.87
C SER A 345 -39.85 4.94 -23.77
N LYS A 346 -38.90 5.25 -22.88
CA LYS A 346 -37.81 6.21 -23.10
C LYS A 346 -36.53 5.52 -22.65
N THR A 347 -35.47 5.51 -23.46
CA THR A 347 -34.13 5.10 -22.98
C THR A 347 -33.74 6.02 -21.82
N PRO A 348 -33.44 5.51 -20.61
CA PRO A 348 -33.08 6.37 -19.49
C PRO A 348 -31.69 6.94 -19.72
N ALA A 349 -31.56 8.26 -19.58
CA ALA A 349 -30.32 8.98 -19.85
C ALA A 349 -29.23 8.82 -18.77
N HIS A 350 -29.49 8.09 -17.68
CA HIS A 350 -28.47 7.74 -16.69
C HIS A 350 -29.00 6.64 -15.78
N CYS A 351 -28.44 5.44 -15.81
CA CYS A 351 -28.72 4.39 -14.82
C CYS A 351 -27.51 4.31 -13.89
N GLN A 352 -27.70 4.25 -12.57
CA GLN A 352 -26.57 4.21 -11.63
C GLN A 352 -25.99 2.79 -11.52
N ASN A 353 -26.77 1.76 -11.86
CA ASN A 353 -26.31 0.37 -11.83
C ASN A 353 -27.06 -0.49 -12.86
N ILE A 354 -26.58 -1.73 -13.04
CA ILE A 354 -27.11 -2.69 -14.02
C ILE A 354 -28.56 -3.07 -13.71
N GLN A 355 -28.92 -3.15 -12.42
CA GLN A 355 -30.25 -3.53 -12.00
C GLN A 355 -31.29 -2.47 -12.38
N GLU A 356 -30.96 -1.19 -12.23
CA GLU A 356 -31.79 -0.07 -12.70
C GLU A 356 -31.97 -0.08 -14.22
N TYR A 357 -30.89 -0.33 -14.97
CA TYR A 357 -30.99 -0.44 -16.43
C TYR A 357 -31.92 -1.58 -16.84
N LEU A 358 -31.76 -2.78 -16.27
CA LEU A 358 -32.63 -3.91 -16.58
C LEU A 358 -34.08 -3.65 -16.20
N THR A 359 -34.31 -3.03 -15.04
CA THR A 359 -35.65 -2.62 -14.60
C THR A 359 -36.26 -1.62 -15.58
N SER A 360 -35.47 -0.68 -16.12
CA SER A 360 -35.93 0.27 -17.14
C SER A 360 -36.32 -0.40 -18.47
N GLN A 361 -35.72 -1.54 -18.79
CA GLN A 361 -36.09 -2.38 -19.94
C GLN A 361 -37.30 -3.28 -19.64
N GLY A 362 -37.92 -3.16 -18.46
CA GLY A 362 -39.03 -3.99 -18.01
C GLY A 362 -38.62 -5.40 -17.60
N ILE A 363 -37.35 -5.62 -17.27
CA ILE A 363 -36.80 -6.92 -16.90
C ILE A 363 -36.59 -6.98 -15.38
N ASP A 364 -37.41 -7.76 -14.69
CA ASP A 364 -37.25 -8.03 -13.26
C ASP A 364 -36.23 -9.15 -13.03
N CYS A 365 -35.03 -8.78 -12.58
CA CYS A 365 -33.96 -9.73 -12.29
C CYS A 365 -34.16 -10.51 -10.99
N SER A 366 -34.99 -10.04 -10.05
CA SER A 366 -35.18 -10.65 -8.73
C SER A 366 -35.86 -12.02 -8.80
N VAL A 367 -36.64 -12.25 -9.85
CA VAL A 367 -37.35 -13.50 -10.12
C VAL A 367 -36.58 -14.45 -11.04
N CYS A 368 -35.41 -14.03 -11.55
CA CYS A 368 -34.58 -14.86 -12.41
C CYS A 368 -33.73 -15.85 -11.58
N LYS A 369 -34.01 -17.14 -11.71
CA LYS A 369 -33.27 -18.20 -10.99
C LYS A 369 -31.95 -18.59 -11.64
N HIS A 370 -31.79 -18.30 -12.93
CA HIS A 370 -30.69 -18.83 -13.75
C HIS A 370 -29.64 -17.78 -14.12
N ALA A 371 -29.91 -16.50 -13.85
CA ALA A 371 -28.94 -15.43 -13.96
C ALA A 371 -29.12 -14.46 -12.78
N VAL A 372 -28.02 -13.99 -12.23
CA VAL A 372 -27.94 -13.15 -11.03
C VAL A 372 -27.02 -11.98 -11.33
N ILE A 373 -27.43 -10.80 -10.87
CA ILE A 373 -26.57 -9.61 -10.88
C ILE A 373 -25.90 -9.52 -9.50
N VAL A 374 -24.56 -9.49 -9.48
CA VAL A 374 -23.77 -9.34 -8.25
C VAL A 374 -22.76 -8.23 -8.48
N GLY A 375 -22.95 -7.09 -7.80
CA GLY A 375 -22.16 -5.88 -8.03
C GLY A 375 -22.17 -5.48 -9.51
N ASN A 376 -20.99 -5.41 -10.12
CA ASN A 376 -20.82 -5.06 -11.53
C ASN A 376 -20.75 -6.26 -12.48
N THR A 377 -21.34 -7.40 -12.10
CA THR A 377 -21.31 -8.61 -12.91
C THR A 377 -22.70 -9.18 -13.14
N CYS A 378 -22.96 -9.66 -14.36
CA CYS A 378 -24.10 -10.50 -14.69
C CYS A 378 -23.60 -11.93 -14.88
N GLN A 379 -24.10 -12.85 -14.06
CA GLN A 379 -23.63 -14.23 -14.00
C GLN A 379 -24.79 -15.18 -14.21
N GLY A 380 -24.62 -16.26 -14.95
CA GLY A 380 -25.73 -17.17 -15.19
C GLY A 380 -25.42 -18.31 -16.15
N LEU A 381 -26.31 -19.29 -16.14
CA LEU A 381 -26.20 -20.46 -16.98
C LEU A 381 -26.66 -20.15 -18.41
N LEU A 382 -25.82 -20.49 -19.40
CA LEU A 382 -26.22 -20.51 -20.80
C LEU A 382 -25.67 -21.75 -21.48
N VAL A 383 -26.37 -22.19 -22.53
CA VAL A 383 -25.90 -23.28 -23.39
C VAL A 383 -25.39 -22.67 -24.69
N LYS A 384 -24.14 -22.94 -25.05
CA LYS A 384 -23.50 -22.43 -26.28
C LYS A 384 -23.34 -23.51 -27.33
N LEU A 385 -23.46 -23.15 -28.60
CA LEU A 385 -23.14 -24.05 -29.69
C LEU A 385 -21.62 -24.09 -29.95
N GLY A 386 -21.04 -25.28 -29.98
CA GLY A 386 -19.63 -25.51 -30.29
C GLY A 386 -19.29 -25.02 -31.71
N GLY A 387 -18.14 -24.34 -31.87
CA GLY A 387 -17.72 -23.78 -33.15
C GLY A 387 -17.41 -24.85 -34.20
N VAL A 388 -16.71 -25.91 -33.77
CA VAL A 388 -16.20 -27.00 -34.62
C VAL A 388 -17.17 -28.19 -34.66
N ARG A 389 -17.48 -28.80 -33.51
CA ARG A 389 -18.30 -30.03 -33.43
C ARG A 389 -19.83 -29.78 -33.33
N LYS A 390 -20.27 -28.53 -33.50
CA LYS A 390 -21.68 -28.08 -33.56
C LYS A 390 -22.64 -28.73 -32.54
N HIS A 391 -22.15 -29.04 -31.35
CA HIS A 391 -22.94 -29.56 -30.23
C HIS A 391 -23.21 -28.48 -29.20
N TRP A 392 -24.35 -28.56 -28.53
CA TRP A 392 -24.73 -27.63 -27.46
C TRP A 392 -24.04 -28.01 -26.16
N GLN A 393 -23.35 -27.06 -25.54
CA GLN A 393 -22.64 -27.24 -24.29
C GLN A 393 -23.10 -26.21 -23.26
N GLU A 394 -23.53 -26.70 -22.11
CA GLU A 394 -23.89 -25.87 -20.98
C GLU A 394 -22.63 -25.29 -20.32
N ARG A 395 -22.64 -23.99 -20.03
CA ARG A 395 -21.52 -23.29 -19.40
C ARG A 395 -22.05 -22.22 -18.46
N TRP A 396 -21.30 -21.93 -17.41
CA TRP A 396 -21.58 -20.80 -16.53
C TRP A 396 -20.92 -19.54 -17.10
N PHE A 397 -21.71 -18.54 -17.47
CA PHE A 397 -21.23 -17.29 -18.04
C PHE A 397 -21.18 -16.20 -16.99
N VAL A 398 -20.15 -15.35 -17.09
CA VAL A 398 -19.96 -14.18 -16.26
C VAL A 398 -19.56 -13.04 -17.18
N LEU A 399 -20.48 -12.08 -17.33
CA LEU A 399 -20.20 -10.78 -17.90
C LEU A 399 -19.75 -9.85 -16.77
N ASP A 400 -18.55 -9.35 -16.89
CA ASP A 400 -18.04 -8.28 -16.05
C ASP A 400 -18.01 -6.98 -16.87
N PHE A 401 -18.77 -6.00 -16.41
CA PHE A 401 -18.90 -4.73 -17.10
C PHE A 401 -17.71 -3.80 -16.83
N ALA A 402 -16.92 -4.01 -15.77
CA ALA A 402 -15.71 -3.23 -15.54
C ALA A 402 -14.63 -3.64 -16.55
N SER A 403 -14.36 -4.94 -16.68
CA SER A 403 -13.40 -5.46 -17.65
C SER A 403 -13.93 -5.55 -19.08
N GLN A 404 -15.24 -5.40 -19.30
CA GLN A 404 -15.90 -5.55 -20.60
C GLN A 404 -15.67 -6.95 -21.22
N LEU A 405 -15.60 -7.98 -20.38
CA LEU A 405 -15.36 -9.36 -20.77
C LEU A 405 -16.56 -10.26 -20.44
N LEU A 406 -16.99 -11.06 -21.42
CA LEU A 406 -17.91 -12.18 -21.22
C LEU A 406 -17.11 -13.48 -21.17
N THR A 407 -16.94 -14.02 -19.96
CA THR A 407 -16.17 -15.24 -19.68
C THR A 407 -17.10 -16.41 -19.42
N TYR A 408 -16.69 -17.64 -19.76
CA TYR A 408 -17.47 -18.84 -19.42
C TYR A 408 -16.65 -20.03 -18.93
N PHE A 409 -17.23 -20.74 -17.96
CA PHE A 409 -16.64 -21.87 -17.22
C PHE A 409 -17.44 -23.15 -17.46
N GLU A 410 -16.90 -24.32 -17.12
CA GLU A 410 -17.61 -25.60 -17.26
C GLU A 410 -18.92 -25.59 -16.46
N ASN A 411 -18.87 -25.12 -15.22
CA ASN A 411 -20.00 -25.04 -14.30
C ASN A 411 -19.84 -23.87 -13.31
N LYS A 412 -20.84 -23.66 -12.45
CA LYS A 412 -20.86 -22.55 -11.47
C LYS A 412 -19.80 -22.75 -10.38
N GLU A 413 -19.57 -23.98 -9.98
CA GLU A 413 -18.64 -24.36 -8.92
C GLU A 413 -17.21 -23.94 -9.28
N GLU A 414 -16.80 -24.16 -10.54
CA GLU A 414 -15.50 -23.73 -11.09
C GLU A 414 -15.31 -22.21 -11.00
N PHE A 415 -16.39 -21.42 -11.12
CA PHE A 415 -16.35 -19.97 -10.91
C PHE A 415 -16.27 -19.58 -9.42
N THR A 416 -16.94 -20.31 -8.53
CA THR A 416 -17.06 -19.95 -7.10
C THR A 416 -15.95 -20.46 -6.19
N THR A 417 -15.16 -21.46 -6.59
CA THR A 417 -14.02 -21.93 -5.79
C THR A 417 -12.95 -20.85 -5.67
N THR A 418 -12.28 -20.78 -4.52
CA THR A 418 -11.24 -19.79 -4.16
C THR A 418 -10.08 -19.69 -5.16
N ASP A 419 -9.88 -20.71 -5.99
CA ASP A 419 -8.89 -20.76 -7.08
C ASP A 419 -9.42 -20.41 -8.48
N ARG A 420 -10.66 -19.87 -8.61
CA ARG A 420 -11.41 -19.59 -9.86
C ARG A 420 -10.92 -20.46 -11.03
N GLY A 421 -11.52 -21.61 -11.29
CA GLY A 421 -11.00 -22.54 -12.29
C GLY A 421 -10.91 -21.94 -13.71
N THR A 422 -10.01 -22.49 -14.53
CA THR A 422 -9.63 -21.89 -15.81
C THR A 422 -10.82 -21.75 -16.76
N PRO A 423 -11.13 -20.52 -17.25
CA PRO A 423 -12.25 -20.30 -18.13
C PRO A 423 -12.07 -21.10 -19.43
N LYS A 424 -13.17 -21.69 -19.90
CA LYS A 424 -13.20 -22.41 -21.18
C LYS A 424 -13.18 -21.45 -22.36
N GLY A 425 -13.46 -20.17 -22.14
CA GLY A 425 -13.21 -19.12 -23.11
C GLY A 425 -13.68 -17.73 -22.63
N VAL A 426 -13.22 -16.72 -23.38
CA VAL A 426 -13.47 -15.31 -23.12
C VAL A 426 -13.94 -14.66 -24.41
N ILE A 427 -14.88 -13.73 -24.30
CA ILE A 427 -15.41 -12.94 -25.40
C ILE A 427 -15.36 -11.46 -25.00
N GLU A 428 -14.54 -10.68 -25.69
CA GLU A 428 -14.44 -9.24 -25.46
C GLU A 428 -15.64 -8.51 -26.05
N LEU A 429 -16.28 -7.63 -25.26
CA LEU A 429 -17.42 -6.84 -25.73
C LEU A 429 -17.02 -5.86 -26.84
N THR A 430 -15.77 -5.38 -26.85
CA THR A 430 -15.17 -4.56 -27.93
C THR A 430 -15.21 -5.26 -29.29
N ASN A 431 -15.20 -6.58 -29.30
CA ASN A 431 -15.27 -7.37 -30.52
C ASN A 431 -16.69 -7.78 -30.88
N MET A 432 -17.69 -7.57 -30.01
CA MET A 432 -19.10 -7.81 -30.31
C MET A 432 -19.65 -6.71 -31.21
N THR A 433 -20.29 -7.09 -32.31
CA THR A 433 -20.87 -6.17 -33.28
C THR A 433 -22.39 -6.12 -33.19
N ARG A 434 -23.04 -7.27 -32.96
CA ARG A 434 -24.51 -7.37 -32.90
C ARG A 434 -24.94 -8.49 -31.95
N VAL A 435 -25.95 -8.21 -31.13
CA VAL A 435 -26.62 -9.19 -30.27
C VAL A 435 -28.13 -9.10 -30.43
N TRP A 436 -28.79 -10.20 -30.81
CA TRP A 436 -30.23 -10.21 -31.02
C TRP A 436 -30.86 -11.58 -30.74
N GLN A 437 -32.17 -11.58 -30.45
CA GLN A 437 -32.95 -12.80 -30.34
C GLN A 437 -33.02 -13.52 -31.69
N ASN A 438 -32.77 -14.83 -31.71
CA ASN A 438 -32.78 -15.61 -32.93
C ASN A 438 -34.08 -16.41 -33.05
N ASP A 439 -35.01 -15.89 -33.84
CA ASP A 439 -36.31 -16.52 -34.13
C ASP A 439 -36.18 -17.61 -35.21
N ARG A 440 -35.29 -18.59 -35.00
CA ARG A 440 -35.20 -19.78 -35.87
C ARG A 440 -36.50 -20.57 -35.78
N LYS A 441 -37.44 -20.29 -36.69
CA LYS A 441 -38.79 -20.90 -36.77
C LYS A 441 -38.80 -22.41 -37.08
N LYS A 442 -37.65 -23.02 -37.43
CA LYS A 442 -37.57 -24.38 -37.99
C LYS A 442 -37.53 -25.51 -36.96
N ASP A 443 -37.41 -25.22 -35.66
CA ASP A 443 -37.32 -26.27 -34.65
C ASP A 443 -38.08 -25.86 -33.37
N HIS A 444 -39.36 -26.23 -33.28
CA HIS A 444 -40.26 -25.82 -32.20
C HIS A 444 -39.82 -26.26 -30.79
N LEU A 445 -38.82 -27.16 -30.71
CA LEU A 445 -38.27 -27.74 -29.50
C LEU A 445 -37.11 -26.93 -28.90
N VAL A 446 -36.50 -25.99 -29.64
CA VAL A 446 -35.38 -25.19 -29.15
C VAL A 446 -35.81 -23.72 -28.99
N ARG A 447 -36.31 -23.39 -27.79
CA ARG A 447 -36.76 -22.04 -27.43
C ARG A 447 -35.64 -21.22 -26.75
N HIS A 448 -35.81 -19.90 -26.73
CA HIS A 448 -34.95 -18.93 -26.02
C HIS A 448 -33.51 -18.87 -26.55
N ILE A 449 -33.34 -18.82 -27.87
CA ILE A 449 -32.04 -18.70 -28.53
C ILE A 449 -31.75 -17.23 -28.86
N PHE A 450 -30.51 -16.81 -28.67
CA PHE A 450 -30.01 -15.52 -29.13
C PHE A 450 -28.63 -15.67 -29.79
N THR A 451 -28.30 -14.71 -30.65
CA THR A 451 -27.05 -14.71 -31.43
C THR A 451 -26.17 -13.55 -30.99
N VAL A 452 -24.88 -13.82 -30.83
CA VAL A 452 -23.85 -12.82 -30.57
C VAL A 452 -22.81 -12.93 -31.68
N VAL A 453 -22.68 -11.89 -32.49
CA VAL A 453 -21.65 -11.82 -33.54
C VAL A 453 -20.46 -11.06 -33.01
N THR A 454 -19.27 -11.66 -33.13
CA THR A 454 -18.00 -10.98 -32.92
C THR A 454 -17.23 -10.84 -34.23
N LYS A 455 -16.14 -10.06 -34.22
CA LYS A 455 -15.22 -9.94 -35.37
C LYS A 455 -14.72 -11.31 -35.85
N ASP A 456 -14.40 -12.21 -34.91
CA ASP A 456 -13.75 -13.48 -35.23
C ASP A 456 -14.73 -14.65 -35.42
N ARG A 457 -15.93 -14.60 -34.81
CA ARG A 457 -16.93 -15.68 -34.94
C ARG A 457 -18.33 -15.28 -34.51
N THR A 458 -19.31 -16.06 -34.95
CA THR A 458 -20.69 -15.98 -34.44
C THR A 458 -20.94 -17.04 -33.36
N TYR A 459 -21.49 -16.61 -32.23
CA TYR A 459 -21.95 -17.46 -31.14
C TYR A 459 -23.47 -17.59 -31.18
N LEU A 460 -23.95 -18.81 -30.95
CA LEU A 460 -25.36 -19.10 -30.72
C LEU A 460 -25.52 -19.58 -29.29
N PHE A 461 -26.36 -18.88 -28.53
CA PHE A 461 -26.61 -19.16 -27.12
C PHE A 461 -28.08 -19.51 -26.91
N ARG A 462 -28.34 -20.43 -25.99
CA ARG A 462 -29.68 -20.81 -25.54
C ARG A 462 -29.77 -20.58 -24.04
N ALA A 463 -30.78 -19.83 -23.62
CA ALA A 463 -31.04 -19.58 -22.21
C ALA A 463 -32.06 -20.57 -21.63
N PRO A 464 -32.02 -20.85 -20.31
CA PRO A 464 -32.99 -21.74 -19.66
C PRO A 464 -34.44 -21.21 -19.68
N SER A 465 -34.63 -19.90 -19.77
CA SER A 465 -35.96 -19.26 -19.80
C SER A 465 -35.99 -18.02 -20.68
N LEU A 466 -37.18 -17.58 -21.07
CA LEU A 466 -37.39 -16.34 -21.82
C LEU A 466 -36.82 -15.13 -21.07
N LEU A 467 -37.09 -15.03 -19.77
CA LEU A 467 -36.59 -13.96 -18.92
C LEU A 467 -35.05 -13.94 -18.90
N THR A 468 -34.42 -15.11 -18.73
CA THR A 468 -32.95 -15.21 -18.74
C THR A 468 -32.36 -14.79 -20.08
N MET A 469 -33.00 -15.15 -21.20
CA MET A 469 -32.58 -14.69 -22.54
C MET A 469 -32.68 -13.17 -22.67
N GLN A 470 -33.82 -12.59 -22.28
CA GLN A 470 -34.04 -11.14 -22.36
C GLN A 470 -33.02 -10.38 -21.51
N MET A 471 -32.72 -10.87 -20.30
CA MET A 471 -31.65 -10.35 -19.46
C MET A 471 -30.31 -10.35 -20.19
N TRP A 472 -29.87 -11.49 -20.74
CA TRP A 472 -28.58 -11.60 -21.44
C TRP A 472 -28.50 -10.73 -22.70
N ILE A 473 -29.57 -10.62 -23.48
CA ILE A 473 -29.60 -9.72 -24.65
C ILE A 473 -29.50 -8.27 -24.19
N ALA A 474 -30.23 -7.87 -23.14
CA ALA A 474 -30.22 -6.50 -22.63
C ALA A 474 -28.84 -6.13 -22.07
N VAL A 475 -28.22 -6.99 -21.25
CA VAL A 475 -26.90 -6.69 -20.68
C VAL A 475 -25.80 -6.61 -21.73
N LEU A 476 -25.83 -7.47 -22.77
CA LEU A 476 -24.81 -7.45 -23.82
C LEU A 476 -24.98 -6.31 -24.82
N ASN A 477 -26.18 -5.74 -24.94
CA ASN A 477 -26.46 -4.54 -25.74
C ASN A 477 -26.44 -3.25 -24.92
N MET A 478 -26.16 -3.32 -23.62
CA MET A 478 -26.13 -2.13 -22.77
C MET A 478 -25.13 -1.12 -23.33
N PRO A 479 -25.54 0.15 -23.54
CA PRO A 479 -24.61 1.16 -24.03
C PRO A 479 -23.54 1.43 -22.98
N ARG A 480 -22.28 1.50 -23.42
CA ARG A 480 -21.12 1.57 -22.53
C ARG A 480 -21.03 2.85 -21.68
N THR A 481 -21.84 3.85 -22.03
CA THR A 481 -21.96 5.13 -21.32
C THR A 481 -23.11 5.18 -20.32
N THR A 482 -23.94 4.12 -20.23
CA THR A 482 -25.22 4.16 -19.51
C THR A 482 -25.11 3.89 -18.02
N VAL A 483 -24.00 3.30 -17.55
CA VAL A 483 -23.76 3.04 -16.12
C VAL A 483 -22.52 3.79 -15.68
N ALA A 484 -22.68 4.72 -14.75
CA ALA A 484 -21.57 5.26 -13.97
C ALA A 484 -21.11 4.12 -13.05
N LEU A 485 -20.05 3.43 -13.46
CA LEU A 485 -19.41 2.43 -12.62
C LEU A 485 -18.62 3.22 -11.59
N ASP A 486 -19.24 3.46 -10.42
CA ASP A 486 -18.53 4.01 -9.27
C ASP A 486 -17.32 3.09 -9.00
N SER A 487 -16.14 3.64 -9.31
CA SER A 487 -14.80 3.11 -9.09
C SER A 487 -14.50 2.84 -7.63
#